data_AF-A0A5N0TCW1-F1
#
_entry.id   AF-A0A5N0TCW1-F1
#
_cell.length_a   1.000
_cell.length_b   1.000
_cell.length_c   1.000
_cell.angle_alpha   90.00
_cell.angle_beta   90.00
_cell.angle_gamma   90.00
#
_symmetry.space_group_name_H-M   'P 1'
#
loop_
_entity.id
_entity.type
_entity.pdbx_description
1 polymer ?
#
loop_
_entity_poly.entity_id
_entity_poly.type
_entity_poly.pdbx_seq_one_letter_code
_entity_poly.pdbx_strand_id
1 'polypeptide(L)' 'MKNEGLDPQLVSAALMSASGIYATFSVAGNAGALNDTGVDKVVATYRRNLEHIQAQKKKEVQGGNA' A
#
# COMPACT_ATOMS: atom_id res chain seq x y z
N MET A 1 -4.43 6.62 17.63
CA MET A 1 -5.23 5.99 16.55
C MET A 1 -6.07 4.81 17.02
N LYS A 2 -5.52 3.67 17.51
CA LYS A 2 -6.37 2.55 18.03
C LYS A 2 -7.31 2.96 19.17
N ASN A 3 -6.95 3.98 19.94
CA ASN A 3 -7.69 4.46 21.11
C ASN A 3 -8.52 5.73 20.82
N GLU A 4 -8.61 6.17 19.56
CA GLU A 4 -9.33 7.40 19.16
C GLU A 4 -10.77 7.13 18.68
N GLY A 5 -11.26 5.90 18.82
CA GLY A 5 -12.63 5.51 18.45
C GLY A 5 -12.88 5.37 16.94
N LEU A 6 -11.88 5.64 16.10
CA LEU A 6 -11.95 5.39 14.66
C LEU A 6 -11.68 3.92 14.35
N ASP A 7 -12.57 3.30 13.59
CA ASP A 7 -12.43 1.93 13.11
C ASP A 7 -11.14 1.80 12.26
N PRO A 8 -10.13 1.02 12.69
CA PRO A 8 -8.91 0.82 11.91
C PRO A 8 -9.18 0.27 10.50
N GLN A 9 -10.26 -0.47 10.32
CA GLN A 9 -10.69 -0.98 9.02
C GLN A 9 -11.13 0.16 8.11
N LEU A 10 -11.86 1.15 8.64
CA LEU A 10 -12.25 2.35 7.88
C LEU A 10 -11.02 3.15 7.45
N VAL A 11 -10.06 3.36 8.35
CA VAL A 11 -8.81 4.07 8.02
C VAL A 11 -8.04 3.31 6.94
N SER A 12 -7.96 1.99 7.05
CA SER A 12 -7.29 1.14 6.06
C SER A 12 -7.96 1.21 4.69
N ALA A 13 -9.30 1.18 4.66
CA ALA A 13 -10.09 1.29 3.44
C ALA A 13 -9.92 2.66 2.77
N ALA A 14 -9.88 3.74 3.56
CA ALA A 14 -9.66 5.10 3.07
C ALA A 14 -8.26 5.24 2.44
N LEU A 15 -7.22 4.74 3.11
CA LEU A 15 -5.85 4.74 2.59
C LEU A 15 -5.72 3.92 1.31
N MET A 16 -6.33 2.73 1.27
CA MET A 16 -6.34 1.89 0.07
C MET A 16 -7.02 2.60 -1.11
N SER A 17 -8.17 3.22 -0.86
CA SER A 17 -8.94 3.96 -1.88
C SER A 17 -8.14 5.15 -2.43
N ALA A 18 -7.60 5.99 -1.55
CA ALA A 18 -6.79 7.14 -1.93
C ALA A 18 -5.56 6.72 -2.77
N SER A 19 -4.90 5.65 -2.34
CA SER A 19 -3.71 5.14 -3.00
C SER A 19 -4.04 4.49 -4.36
N GLY A 20 -5.19 3.83 -4.49
CA GLY A 20 -5.69 3.31 -5.77
C GLY A 20 -6.06 4.40 -6.77
N ILE A 21 -6.71 5.47 -6.32
CA ILE A 21 -7.04 6.65 -7.15
C ILE A 21 -5.75 7.31 -7.66
N TYR A 22 -4.77 7.53 -6.78
CA TYR A 22 -3.49 8.12 -7.18
C TYR A 22 -2.69 7.23 -8.12
N ALA A 23 -2.64 5.91 -7.86
CA ALA A 23 -2.00 4.95 -8.74
C ALA A 23 -2.66 4.92 -10.14
N THR A 24 -3.99 5.03 -10.19
CA THR A 24 -4.73 5.14 -11.44
C THR A 24 -4.36 6.42 -12.19
N PHE A 25 -4.39 7.57 -11.53
CA PHE A 25 -3.98 8.85 -12.13
C PHE A 25 -2.54 8.81 -12.68
N SER A 26 -1.59 8.30 -11.89
CA SER A 26 -0.17 8.30 -12.25
C SER A 26 0.19 7.29 -13.33
N VAL A 27 -0.46 6.13 -13.39
CA VAL A 27 -0.12 5.04 -14.33
C VAL A 27 -1.01 5.05 -15.58
N ALA A 28 -2.28 5.46 -15.47
CA ALA A 28 -3.18 5.51 -16.63
C ALA A 28 -2.87 6.70 -17.56
N GLY A 29 -2.32 7.79 -17.03
CA GLY A 29 -2.09 9.01 -17.80
C GLY A 29 -3.36 9.47 -18.53
N ASN A 30 -3.25 9.69 -19.85
CA ASN A 30 -4.38 10.14 -20.68
C ASN A 30 -5.48 9.10 -20.89
N ALA A 31 -5.27 7.83 -20.52
CA ALA A 31 -6.27 6.77 -20.68
C ALA A 31 -7.40 6.83 -19.64
N GLY A 32 -7.20 7.55 -18.53
CA GLY A 32 -8.20 7.74 -17.46
C GLY A 32 -8.51 6.51 -16.60
N ALA A 33 -8.14 5.30 -17.03
CA ALA A 33 -8.28 4.06 -16.29
C ALA A 33 -7.10 3.11 -16.56
N LEU A 34 -6.83 2.22 -15.60
CA LEU A 34 -5.84 1.16 -15.79
C LEU A 34 -6.44 0.05 -16.66
N ASN A 35 -5.66 -0.44 -17.62
CA ASN A 35 -5.91 -1.73 -18.24
C ASN A 35 -5.40 -2.86 -17.34
N ASP A 36 -5.71 -4.11 -17.67
CA ASP A 36 -5.34 -5.28 -16.86
C ASP A 36 -3.84 -5.31 -16.51
N THR A 37 -2.98 -5.07 -17.51
CA THR A 37 -1.53 -4.98 -17.31
C THR A 37 -1.12 -3.83 -16.37
N GLY A 38 -1.84 -2.71 -16.39
CA GLY A 38 -1.64 -1.59 -15.49
C GLY A 38 -2.01 -1.94 -14.05
N VAL A 39 -3.12 -2.64 -13.84
CA VAL A 39 -3.52 -3.17 -12.54
C VAL A 39 -2.45 -4.11 -11.99
N ASP A 40 -1.96 -5.05 -12.80
CA ASP A 40 -0.92 -5.99 -12.40
C ASP A 40 0.38 -5.29 -11.97
N LYS A 41 0.80 -4.25 -12.70
CA LYS A 41 1.99 -3.45 -12.36
C LYS A 41 1.83 -2.73 -11.02
N VAL A 42 0.66 -2.16 -10.77
CA VAL A 42 0.35 -1.49 -9.50
C VAL A 42 0.39 -2.50 -8.34
N VAL A 43 -0.28 -3.65 -8.49
CA VAL A 43 -0.28 -4.73 -7.49
C VAL A 43 1.14 -5.23 -7.20
N ALA A 44 1.94 -5.46 -8.25
CA ALA A 44 3.33 -5.89 -8.09
C ALA A 44 4.18 -4.84 -7.32
N THR A 45 3.91 -3.55 -7.52
CA THR A 45 4.59 -2.47 -6.81
C THR A 45 4.23 -2.45 -5.33
N TYR A 46 2.94 -2.58 -4.98
CA TYR A 46 2.52 -2.72 -3.59
C TYR A 46 3.15 -3.93 -2.91
N ARG A 47 3.19 -5.07 -3.59
CA ARG A 47 3.82 -6.29 -3.05
C ARG A 47 5.28 -6.06 -2.70
N ARG A 48 6.08 -5.53 -3.63
CA ARG A 48 7.52 -5.26 -3.39
C ARG A 48 7.74 -4.29 -2.22
N ASN A 49 6.94 -3.23 -2.15
CA ASN A 49 7.02 -2.27 -1.05
C ASN A 49 6.67 -2.92 0.30
N LEU A 50 5.62 -3.75 0.32
CA LEU A 50 5.25 -4.47 1.54
C LEU A 50 6.35 -5.45 1.96
N GLU A 51 6.89 -6.23 1.03
CA GLU A 51 8.01 -7.15 1.29
C GLU A 51 9.21 -6.40 1.87
N HIS A 52 9.56 -5.23 1.32
CA HIS A 52 10.62 -4.38 1.84
C HIS A 52 10.34 -3.93 3.29
N ILE A 53 9.14 -3.42 3.57
CA ILE A 53 8.73 -2.98 4.92
C ILE A 53 8.82 -4.14 5.91
N GLN A 54 8.29 -5.31 5.54
CA GLN A 54 8.33 -6.50 6.40
C GLN A 54 9.76 -6.98 6.63
N ALA A 55 10.63 -6.92 5.63
CA ALA A 55 12.04 -7.27 5.79
C ALA A 55 12.74 -6.34 6.79
N GLN A 56 12.50 -5.03 6.75
CA GLN A 56 13.06 -4.08 7.71
C GLN A 56 12.51 -4.32 9.13
N LYS A 57 11.19 -4.46 9.27
CA LYS A 57 10.57 -4.76 10.58
C LYS A 57 11.09 -6.05 11.21
N LYS A 58 11.32 -7.09 10.41
CA LYS A 58 11.93 -8.34 10.90
C LYS A 58 13.35 -8.12 11.44
N LYS A 59 14.15 -7.27 10.77
CA LYS A 59 15.49 -6.91 11.25
C LYS A 59 15.43 -6.12 12.56
N GLU A 60 14.50 -5.17 12.69
CA GLU A 60 14.31 -4.40 13.93
C GLU A 60 13.97 -5.31 15.11
N VAL A 61 13.04 -6.26 14.93
CA VAL A 61 12.66 -7.22 15.97
C VAL A 61 13.81 -8.16 16.34
N GLN A 62 14.63 -8.59 15.36
CA GLN A 62 15.79 -9.46 15.62
C GLN A 62 16.96 -8.71 16.25
N GLY A 63 17.19 -7.45 15.87
CA GLY A 63 18.25 -6.60 16.42
C GLY A 63 17.91 -5.99 17.79
N GLY A 64 16.63 -5.88 18.14
CA GLY A 64 16.17 -5.44 19.47
C GLY A 64 16.16 -6.52 20.55
N ASN A 65 16.54 -7.76 20.21
CA ASN A 65 16.67 -8.90 21.12
C ASN A 65 18.15 -9.26 21.40
N ALA A 66 19.10 -8.37 21.11
CA ALA A 66 20.53 -8.49 21.42
C ALA A 66 20.94 -7.42 22.43
#